data_AF-A0A645JMB7-F1
#
_entry.id   AF-A0A645JMB7-F1
#
_cell.length_a   1.000
_cell.length_b   1.000
_cell.length_c   1.000
_cell.angle_alpha   90.00
_cell.angle_beta   90.00
_cell.angle_gamma   90.00
#
_symmetry.space_group_name_H-M   'P 1'
#
loop_
_entity.id
_entity.type
_entity.pdbx_description
1 polymer ?
#
loop_
_entity_poly.entity_id
_entity_poly.type
_entity_poly.pdbx_seq_one_letter_code
_entity_poly.pdbx_strand_id
1 'polypeptide(L)'
;MPRHIPASIFDISLPRGESLTLPTKPEENVFVFLIEGDAIVNATLISEKTAVLFGGGDSVSFSAAPERDLRIIFFSGKALHEPIAWGGPIVMNTREELDFAFDELRRGTFIKAK
;
A
#
# COMPACT_ATOMS: atom_id res chain seq x y z
N MET A 1 -4.10 19.52 -11.58
CA MET A 1 -4.08 18.30 -10.76
C MET A 1 -4.30 17.10 -11.67
N PRO A 2 -3.51 16.02 -11.58
CA PRO A 2 -3.77 14.82 -12.37
C PRO A 2 -5.14 14.24 -11.97
N ARG A 3 -5.84 13.60 -12.92
CA ARG A 3 -7.17 13.02 -12.69
C ARG A 3 -7.15 11.87 -11.67
N HIS A 4 -5.99 11.27 -11.47
CA HIS A 4 -5.72 10.19 -10.54
C HIS A 4 -4.27 10.28 -10.06
N ILE A 5 -3.99 9.67 -8.92
CA ILE A 5 -2.63 9.47 -8.42
C ILE A 5 -2.13 8.13 -8.97
N PRO A 6 -0.99 8.09 -9.68
CA PRO A 6 -0.43 6.83 -10.14
C PRO A 6 0.10 6.02 -8.94
N ALA A 7 -0.22 4.73 -8.92
CA ALA A 7 0.31 3.77 -7.97
C ALA A 7 0.58 2.44 -8.69
N SER A 8 1.63 1.74 -8.28
CA SER A 8 1.99 0.41 -8.76
C SER A 8 1.49 -0.62 -7.76
N ILE A 9 0.81 -1.66 -8.26
CA ILE A 9 0.34 -2.79 -7.45
C ILE A 9 0.68 -4.07 -8.21
N PHE A 10 1.51 -4.93 -7.60
CA PHE A 10 1.92 -6.20 -8.22
C PHE A 10 1.63 -7.36 -7.26
N ASP A 11 0.94 -8.39 -7.75
CA ASP A 11 0.84 -9.70 -7.10
C ASP A 11 2.02 -10.56 -7.57
N ILE A 12 2.92 -10.91 -6.64
CA ILE A 12 4.20 -11.54 -6.96
C ILE A 12 4.27 -12.87 -6.22
N SER A 13 4.56 -13.93 -6.98
CA SER A 13 4.93 -15.25 -6.45
C SER A 13 6.43 -15.48 -6.66
N LEU A 14 7.14 -15.87 -5.60
CA LEU A 14 8.58 -16.09 -5.57
C LEU A 14 8.84 -17.49 -4.99
N PRO A 15 9.52 -18.38 -5.73
CA PRO A 15 9.86 -19.71 -5.23
C PRO A 15 10.70 -19.64 -3.94
N ARG A 16 10.59 -20.65 -3.08
CA ARG A 16 11.35 -20.72 -1.82
C ARG A 16 12.85 -20.52 -2.04
N GLY A 17 13.50 -19.78 -1.14
CA GLY A 17 14.94 -19.49 -1.22
C GLY A 17 15.39 -18.53 -2.32
N GLU A 18 14.50 -18.16 -3.26
CA GLU A 18 14.80 -17.15 -4.29
C GLU A 18 14.74 -15.74 -3.71
N SER A 19 15.42 -14.81 -4.39
CA SER A 19 15.45 -13.39 -4.03
C SER A 19 14.95 -12.52 -5.17
N LEU A 20 14.32 -11.40 -4.83
CA LEU A 20 13.84 -10.42 -5.78
C LEU A 20 14.26 -9.01 -5.33
N THR A 21 14.67 -8.20 -6.31
CA THR A 21 14.91 -6.77 -6.15
C THR A 21 14.01 -6.02 -7.11
N LEU A 22 13.23 -5.08 -6.59
CA LEU A 22 12.38 -4.21 -7.39
C LEU A 22 12.92 -2.77 -7.36
N PRO A 23 13.06 -2.11 -8.52
CA PRO A 23 13.42 -0.69 -8.54
C PRO A 23 12.28 0.15 -7.97
N THR A 24 12.64 1.17 -7.20
CA THR A 24 11.73 2.13 -6.58
C THR A 24 12.29 3.54 -6.74
N LYS A 25 11.57 4.54 -6.23
CA LYS A 25 12.08 5.91 -6.14
C LYS A 25 12.08 6.37 -4.68
N PRO A 26 13.06 7.17 -4.24
CA PRO A 26 13.14 7.65 -2.86
C PRO A 26 11.91 8.42 -2.37
N GLU A 27 11.18 9.06 -3.28
CA GLU A 27 9.95 9.82 -2.99
C GLU A 27 8.65 8.98 -2.94
N GLU A 28 8.73 7.68 -3.26
CA GLU A 28 7.58 6.78 -3.20
C GLU A 28 7.44 6.16 -1.81
N ASN A 29 6.21 6.09 -1.31
CA ASN A 29 5.87 5.18 -0.22
C ASN A 29 5.83 3.77 -0.80
N VAL A 30 6.63 2.87 -0.22
CA VAL A 30 6.75 1.47 -0.66
C VAL A 30 6.45 0.54 0.49
N PHE A 31 5.54 -0.40 0.29
CA PHE A 31 5.30 -1.48 1.24
C PHE A 31 4.92 -2.76 0.52
N VAL A 32 5.13 -3.89 1.20
CA VAL A 32 4.64 -5.20 0.75
C VAL A 32 3.70 -5.77 1.80
N PHE A 33 2.71 -6.53 1.36
CA PHE A 33 1.89 -7.37 2.22
C PHE A 33 2.16 -8.83 1.87
N LEU A 34 2.61 -9.62 2.85
CA LEU A 34 2.88 -11.04 2.68
C LEU A 34 1.55 -11.79 2.79
N ILE A 35 1.10 -12.43 1.72
CA ILE A 35 -0.14 -13.23 1.72
C ILE A 35 0.16 -14.63 2.24
N GLU A 36 1.13 -15.29 1.63
CA GLU A 36 1.54 -16.67 1.92
C GLU A 36 3.07 -16.71 1.95
N GLY A 37 3.66 -17.48 2.85
CA GLY A 37 5.11 -17.54 2.91
C GLY A 37 5.74 -16.47 3.78
N ASP A 38 6.86 -16.86 4.39
CA ASP A 38 7.66 -15.95 5.18
C ASP A 38 8.72 -15.32 4.25
N ALA A 39 9.02 -14.04 4.49
CA ALA A 39 10.05 -13.31 3.74
C ALA A 39 11.23 -12.98 4.64
N ILE A 40 12.43 -12.97 4.06
CA ILE A 40 13.63 -12.42 4.70
C ILE A 40 13.85 -11.02 4.12
N VAL A 41 13.81 -10.01 4.97
CA VAL A 41 14.04 -8.60 4.63
C VAL A 41 15.12 -8.07 5.55
N ASN A 42 16.23 -7.54 5.01
CA ASN A 42 17.36 -7.03 5.80
C ASN A 42 17.81 -8.00 6.91
N ALA A 43 18.01 -9.28 6.54
CA ALA A 43 18.37 -10.38 7.45
C ALA A 43 17.36 -10.67 8.59
N THR A 44 16.14 -10.12 8.51
CA THR A 44 15.06 -10.39 9.46
C THR A 44 14.01 -11.26 8.81
N LEU A 45 13.62 -12.35 9.49
CA LEU A 45 12.50 -13.18 9.08
C LEU A 45 11.19 -12.49 9.44
N ILE A 46 10.33 -12.30 8.45
CA ILE A 46 9.01 -11.70 8.58
C ILE A 46 7.97 -12.74 8.18
N SER A 47 7.05 -13.05 9.08
CA SER A 47 6.01 -14.05 8.81
C SER A 47 4.92 -13.53 7.88
N GLU A 48 4.28 -14.46 7.16
CA GLU A 48 3.08 -14.16 6.37
C GLU A 48 2.00 -13.40 7.15
N LYS A 49 1.07 -12.76 6.43
CA LYS A 49 -0.02 -11.90 6.95
C LYS A 49 0.49 -10.64 7.65
N THR A 50 1.69 -10.20 7.26
CA THR A 50 2.34 -8.99 7.77
C THR A 50 2.51 -7.98 6.65
N ALA A 51 2.28 -6.70 6.98
CA ALA A 51 2.65 -5.58 6.12
C ALA A 51 4.04 -5.07 6.53
N VAL A 52 4.92 -4.91 5.55
CA VAL A 52 6.28 -4.37 5.75
C VAL A 52 6.40 -3.06 5.01
N LEU A 53 6.55 -1.97 5.76
CA LEU A 53 6.82 -0.64 5.22
C LEU A 53 8.32 -0.44 5.07
N PHE A 54 8.75 -0.01 3.88
CA PHE A 54 10.15 0.31 3.61
C PHE A 54 10.41 1.80 3.79
N GLY A 55 11.68 2.15 4.03
CA GLY A 55 12.16 3.52 3.93
C GLY A 55 12.38 3.92 2.46
N GLY A 56 12.72 5.19 2.24
CA GLY A 56 13.07 5.69 0.90
C GLY A 56 14.36 5.06 0.36
N GLY A 57 14.38 4.79 -0.93
CA GLY A 57 15.53 4.26 -1.65
C GLY A 57 15.22 3.95 -3.11
N ASP A 58 16.26 3.62 -3.87
CA ASP A 58 16.15 3.33 -5.32
C ASP A 58 15.72 1.88 -5.60
N SER A 59 15.68 1.03 -4.58
CA SER A 59 15.17 -0.33 -4.70
C SER A 59 14.75 -0.91 -3.35
N VAL A 60 13.91 -1.95 -3.40
CA VAL A 60 13.65 -2.84 -2.27
C VAL A 60 14.03 -4.27 -2.64
N SER A 61 14.58 -4.99 -1.67
CA SER A 61 15.05 -6.37 -1.84
C SER A 61 14.48 -7.26 -0.73
N PHE A 62 14.04 -8.45 -1.12
CA PHE A 62 13.52 -9.47 -0.20
C PHE A 62 13.73 -10.86 -0.79
N SER A 63 13.71 -11.87 0.09
CA SER A 63 13.87 -13.27 -0.30
C SER A 63 12.75 -14.11 0.29
N ALA A 64 12.34 -15.16 -0.41
CA ALA A 64 11.47 -16.18 0.16
C ALA A 64 12.24 -17.01 1.18
N ALA A 65 11.64 -17.30 2.33
CA ALA A 65 12.23 -18.22 3.29
C ALA A 65 12.42 -19.63 2.67
N PRO A 66 13.41 -20.42 3.12
CA PRO A 66 13.72 -21.73 2.51
C PRO A 66 12.57 -22.77 2.59
N GLU A 67 11.64 -22.59 3.51
CA GLU A 67 10.66 -23.61 3.88
C GLU A 67 9.51 -23.69 2.86
N ARG A 68 9.08 -22.56 2.28
CA ARG A 68 7.89 -22.46 1.43
C ARG A 68 8.00 -21.33 0.41
N ASP A 69 7.23 -21.43 -0.67
CA ASP A 69 7.12 -20.35 -1.65
C ASP A 69 6.47 -19.12 -1.00
N LEU A 70 6.82 -17.94 -1.50
CA LEU A 70 6.36 -16.64 -1.01
C LEU A 70 5.39 -16.03 -2.02
N ARG A 71 4.25 -15.53 -1.55
CA ARG A 71 3.33 -14.68 -2.31
C ARG A 71 3.11 -13.37 -1.58
N ILE A 72 3.37 -12.27 -2.28
CA ILE A 72 3.21 -10.92 -1.76
C ILE A 72 2.35 -10.06 -2.68
N ILE A 73 1.78 -8.99 -2.12
CA ILE A 73 1.39 -7.82 -2.92
C ILE A 73 2.38 -6.70 -2.64
N PHE A 74 3.03 -6.20 -3.69
CA PHE A 74 3.86 -5.01 -3.66
C PHE A 74 3.03 -3.78 -3.98
N PHE A 75 3.24 -2.70 -3.22
CA PHE A 75 2.62 -1.40 -3.44
C PHE A 75 3.69 -0.31 -3.50
N SER A 76 3.61 0.57 -4.52
CA SER A 76 4.36 1.83 -4.52
C SER A 76 3.54 3.01 -5.05
N GLY A 77 3.82 4.20 -4.55
CA GLY A 77 3.19 5.42 -5.03
C GLY A 77 3.71 6.66 -4.34
N LYS A 78 3.61 7.81 -5.00
CA LYS A 78 4.06 9.09 -4.44
C LYS A 78 3.18 9.50 -3.25
N ALA A 79 3.80 9.92 -2.15
CA ALA A 79 3.07 10.51 -1.04
C ALA A 79 2.39 11.82 -1.47
N LEU A 80 1.10 11.98 -1.10
CA LEU A 80 0.34 13.19 -1.43
C LEU A 80 0.69 14.36 -0.51
N HIS A 81 1.12 14.06 0.71
CA HIS A 81 1.36 15.06 1.77
C HIS A 81 0.15 15.95 2.05
N GLU A 82 -1.06 15.40 1.87
CA GLU A 82 -2.31 16.06 2.21
C GLU A 82 -2.86 15.52 3.54
N PRO A 83 -3.57 16.33 4.33
CA PRO A 83 -4.27 15.85 5.52
C PRO A 83 -5.29 14.75 5.18
N ILE A 84 -5.51 13.84 6.12
CA ILE A 84 -6.47 12.73 5.99
C ILE A 84 -7.48 12.84 7.12
N ALA A 85 -8.75 13.00 6.77
CA ALA A 85 -9.90 12.86 7.66
C ALA A 85 -10.71 11.63 7.22
N TRP A 86 -10.73 10.59 8.04
CA TRP A 86 -11.34 9.31 7.70
C TRP A 86 -12.49 8.95 8.63
N GLY A 87 -13.63 8.54 8.06
CA GLY A 87 -14.74 7.93 8.76
C GLY A 87 -15.35 6.80 7.94
N GLY A 88 -15.13 5.55 8.34
CA GLY A 88 -15.72 4.38 7.70
C GLY A 88 -15.47 4.33 6.18
N PRO A 89 -16.51 4.43 5.33
CA PRO A 89 -16.35 4.36 3.88
C PRO A 89 -15.94 5.68 3.21
N ILE A 90 -15.82 6.79 3.95
CA ILE A 90 -15.55 8.12 3.39
C ILE A 90 -14.20 8.65 3.89
N VAL A 91 -13.36 9.10 2.96
CA VAL A 91 -12.08 9.76 3.23
C VAL A 91 -12.11 11.13 2.58
N MET A 92 -11.82 12.17 3.36
CA MET A 92 -11.70 13.57 2.93
C MET A 92 -10.37 14.15 3.46
N ASN A 93 -10.09 15.43 3.19
CA ASN A 93 -8.89 16.09 3.71
C ASN A 93 -9.14 16.73 5.07
N THR A 94 -10.32 17.31 5.31
CA THR A 94 -10.67 17.99 6.58
C THR A 94 -11.83 17.34 7.31
N ARG A 95 -11.96 17.64 8.62
CA ARG A 95 -13.06 17.11 9.43
C ARG A 95 -14.40 17.68 8.98
N GLU A 96 -14.42 18.95 8.61
CA GLU A 96 -15.59 19.68 8.12
C GLU A 96 -16.11 19.08 6.81
N GLU A 97 -15.20 18.76 5.87
CA GLU A 97 -15.54 18.05 4.64
C GLU A 97 -16.12 16.66 4.93
N LEU A 98 -15.53 15.92 5.86
CA LEU A 98 -16.00 14.59 6.24
C LEU A 98 -17.39 14.64 6.88
N ASP A 99 -17.62 15.58 7.80
CA ASP A 99 -18.92 15.75 8.46
C ASP A 99 -20.01 16.19 7.47
N PHE A 100 -19.67 17.06 6.51
CA PHE A 100 -20.54 17.44 5.40
C PHE A 100 -20.87 16.23 4.51
N ALA A 101 -19.87 15.45 4.11
CA ALA A 101 -20.04 14.24 3.29
C ALA A 101 -21.00 13.23 3.94
N PHE A 102 -20.90 13.04 5.26
CA PHE A 102 -21.85 12.20 6.00
C PHE A 102 -23.26 12.79 6.06
N ASP A 103 -23.40 14.11 6.11
CA ASP A 103 -24.71 14.77 6.03
C ASP A 103 -25.38 14.52 4.68
N GLU A 104 -24.63 14.67 3.60
CA GLU A 104 -25.13 14.37 2.26
C GLU A 104 -25.50 12.90 2.11
N LEU A 105 -24.74 11.99 2.72
CA LEU A 105 -25.08 10.56 2.75
C LEU A 105 -26.40 10.31 3.49
N ARG A 106 -26.59 10.90 4.68
CA ARG A 106 -27.84 10.78 5.45
C ARG A 106 -29.05 11.35 4.71
N ARG A 107 -28.85 12.41 3.93
CA ARG A 107 -29.90 13.07 3.15
C ARG A 107 -30.14 12.44 1.78
N GLY A 108 -29.34 11.43 1.40
CA GLY A 108 -29.43 10.79 0.08
C GLY A 108 -28.94 11.66 -1.08
N THR A 109 -28.17 12.71 -0.81
CA THR A 109 -27.67 13.69 -1.79
C THR A 109 -26.17 13.56 -2.08
N PHE A 110 -25.53 12.49 -1.58
CA PHE A 110 -24.08 12.27 -1.70
C PHE A 110 -23.62 12.08 -3.15
N ILE A 111 -24.36 11.30 -3.94
CA ILE A 111 -24.06 11.12 -5.37
C ILE A 111 -24.54 12.34 -6.14
N LYS A 112 -23.63 13.06 -6.78
CA LYS A 112 -23.95 14.19 -7.64
C LYS A 112 -24.20 13.71 -9.06
N ALA A 113 -25.37 14.01 -9.62
CA ALA A 113 -25.59 13.89 -11.06
C ALA A 113 -24.65 14.87 -11.77
N LYS A 114 -23.99 14.39 -12.82
CA LYS A 114 -22.97 15.13 -13.57
C LYS A 114 -23.58 16.15 -14.51
#